data_AF-A0A7S2U724-F1
#
_entry.id   AF-A0A7S2U724-F1
#
_cell.length_a   1.000
_cell.length_b   1.000
_cell.length_c   1.000
_cell.angle_alpha   90.00
_cell.angle_beta   90.00
_cell.angle_gamma   90.00
#
_symmetry.space_group_name_H-M   'P 1'
#
loop_
_entity.id
_entity.type
_entity.pdbx_description
1 polymer ?
#
loop_
_entity_poly.entity_id
_entity_poly.type
_entity_poly.pdbx_seq_one_letter_code
_entity_poly.pdbx_strand_id
1 'polypeptide(L)'
;MIMIMMLSMFGTAMPSLLQFPEERPVFLREYSTNHYSVSSYFVSRLTMEAVVTLAQVLVQLLITYFLVGIQMSFFLFLGIVYTLAMSATASAVFLGSAVEDPKIATHFLPLLFVPQLLFAGFFIPTSLIPAWLRWAQYLCSLTYAVRLALLGEFGDCAKEPANENSPDG
;
A
#
# COMPACT_ATOMS: atom_id res chain seq x y z
N MET A 1 1.20 -14.46 2.00
CA MET A 1 1.88 -13.21 1.56
C MET A 1 0.91 -12.16 1.03
N ILE A 2 0.16 -12.42 -0.05
CA ILE A 2 -0.76 -11.43 -0.65
C ILE A 2 -1.81 -10.91 0.36
N MET A 3 -2.41 -11.80 1.16
CA MET A 3 -3.38 -11.41 2.19
C MET A 3 -2.79 -10.45 3.23
N ILE A 4 -1.52 -10.61 3.60
CA ILE A 4 -0.83 -9.72 4.56
C ILE A 4 -0.70 -8.31 3.97
N MET A 5 -0.40 -8.21 2.68
CA MET A 5 -0.31 -6.93 1.97
C MET A 5 -1.66 -6.23 1.88
N MET A 6 -2.73 -6.99 1.60
CA MET A 6 -4.10 -6.46 1.61
C MET A 6 -4.48 -5.97 3.01
N LEU A 7 -4.19 -6.73 4.06
CA LEU A 7 -4.46 -6.32 5.44
C LEU A 7 -3.71 -5.03 5.81
N SER A 8 -2.45 -4.90 5.40
CA SER A 8 -1.68 -3.66 5.62
C SER A 8 -2.30 -2.48 4.86
N MET A 9 -2.73 -2.69 3.62
CA MET A 9 -3.29 -1.64 2.76
C MET A 9 -4.60 -1.08 3.32
N PHE A 10 -5.53 -1.95 3.71
CA PHE A 10 -6.79 -1.53 4.33
C PHE A 10 -6.59 -1.01 5.76
N GLY A 11 -5.65 -1.62 6.50
CA GLY A 11 -5.36 -1.29 7.88
C GLY A 11 -4.77 0.11 8.07
N THR A 12 -3.97 0.61 7.12
CA THR A 12 -3.44 1.99 7.18
C THR A 12 -4.39 3.00 6.55
N ALA A 13 -5.12 2.63 5.49
CA ALA A 13 -5.97 3.57 4.77
C ALA A 13 -7.25 4.01 5.52
N MET A 14 -7.90 3.08 6.24
CA MET A 14 -9.12 3.37 7.01
C MET A 14 -8.94 4.46 8.07
N PRO A 15 -7.92 4.39 8.97
CA PRO A 15 -7.73 5.43 9.97
C PRO A 15 -7.38 6.80 9.34
N SER A 16 -6.51 6.83 8.34
CA SER A 16 -6.12 8.08 7.65
C SER A 16 -7.31 8.78 6.99
N LEU A 17 -8.26 8.01 6.45
CA LEU A 17 -9.47 8.54 5.82
C LEU A 17 -10.43 9.18 6.83
N LEU A 18 -10.55 8.60 8.04
CA LEU A 18 -11.44 9.13 9.08
C LEU A 18 -10.83 10.33 9.81
N GLN A 19 -9.51 10.34 9.97
CA GLN A 19 -8.79 11.40 10.66
C GLN A 19 -8.79 12.72 9.88
N PHE A 20 -8.81 12.68 8.54
CA PHE A 20 -8.77 13.90 7.72
C PHE A 20 -10.00 14.81 7.90
N PRO A 21 -11.25 14.32 7.79
CA PRO A 21 -12.44 15.13 8.06
C PRO A 21 -12.52 15.66 9.49
N GLU A 22 -12.04 14.91 10.49
CA GLU A 22 -12.06 15.33 11.90
C GLU A 22 -11.10 16.51 12.17
N GLU A 23 -9.94 16.54 11.52
CA GLU A 23 -8.94 17.62 11.69
C GLU A 23 -9.26 18.89 10.88
N ARG A 24 -10.01 18.74 9.77
CA ARG A 24 -10.37 19.84 8.87
C ARG A 24 -11.01 21.08 9.54
N PRO A 25 -12.00 20.96 10.46
CA PRO A 25 -12.60 22.14 11.10
C PRO A 25 -11.62 22.90 12.00
N VAL A 26 -10.70 22.19 12.67
CA VAL A 26 -9.66 22.80 13.50
C VAL A 26 -8.69 23.58 12.61
N PHE A 27 -8.25 22.96 11.51
CA PHE A 27 -7.38 23.61 10.53
C PHE A 27 -8.01 24.89 9.95
N LEU A 28 -9.28 24.85 9.53
CA LEU A 28 -9.98 26.03 8.99
C LEU A 28 -10.04 27.19 9.98
N ARG A 29 -10.22 26.89 11.27
CA ARG A 29 -10.22 27.89 12.34
C ARG A 29 -8.85 28.54 12.53
N GLU A 30 -7.78 27.74 12.59
CA GLU A 30 -6.40 28.22 12.75
C GLU A 30 -5.88 28.95 11.51
N TYR A 31 -6.31 28.52 10.33
CA TYR A 31 -6.01 29.19 9.07
C TYR A 31 -6.66 30.57 8.99
N SER A 32 -7.93 30.71 9.39
CA SER A 32 -8.63 32.01 9.39
C SER A 32 -8.01 33.05 10.34
N THR A 33 -7.28 32.59 11.35
CA THR A 33 -6.58 33.42 12.33
C THR A 33 -5.11 33.67 11.95
N ASN A 34 -4.68 33.20 10.77
CA ASN A 34 -3.31 33.33 10.23
C ASN A 34 -2.21 32.83 11.18
N HIS A 35 -2.49 31.81 12.01
CA HIS A 35 -1.49 31.26 12.93
C HIS A 35 -0.40 30.44 12.21
N TYR A 36 -0.74 29.72 11.12
CA TYR A 36 0.22 28.92 10.34
C TYR A 36 -0.12 28.89 8.84
N SER A 37 0.91 28.70 8.00
CA SER A 37 0.74 28.53 6.55
C SER A 37 0.24 27.12 6.19
N VAL A 38 -0.49 27.02 5.08
CA VAL A 38 -1.03 25.75 4.56
C VAL A 38 0.09 24.73 4.31
N SER A 39 1.23 25.17 3.78
CA SER A 39 2.37 24.29 3.49
C SER A 39 2.99 23.68 4.74
N SER A 40 3.11 24.45 5.84
CA SER A 40 3.65 23.96 7.11
C SER A 40 2.77 22.85 7.69
N TYR A 41 1.45 23.02 7.61
CA TYR A 41 0.48 22.00 8.05
C TYR A 41 0.57 20.71 7.22
N PHE A 42 0.68 20.80 5.89
CA PHE A 42 0.81 19.60 5.07
C PHE A 42 2.12 18.84 5.32
N VAL A 43 3.23 19.54 5.52
CA VAL A 43 4.53 18.90 5.81
C VAL A 43 4.52 18.21 7.18
N SER A 44 3.99 18.87 8.21
CA SER A 44 3.89 18.27 9.54
C SER A 44 2.98 17.05 9.52
N ARG A 45 1.82 17.15 8.87
CA ARG A 45 0.89 16.03 8.69
C ARG A 45 1.52 14.87 7.94
N LEU A 46 2.16 15.12 6.80
CA LEU A 46 2.82 14.07 6.01
C LEU A 46 3.91 13.36 6.83
N THR A 47 4.65 14.11 7.64
CA THR A 47 5.70 13.55 8.50
C THR A 47 5.10 12.67 9.59
N MET A 48 4.02 13.12 10.24
CA MET A 48 3.30 12.32 11.24
C MET A 48 2.73 11.04 10.64
N GLU A 49 2.11 11.14 9.46
CA GLU A 49 1.55 10.01 8.73
C GLU A 49 2.62 8.97 8.37
N ALA A 50 3.79 9.42 7.88
CA ALA A 50 4.91 8.54 7.56
C ALA A 50 5.43 7.78 8.78
N VAL A 51 5.51 8.43 9.95
CA VAL A 51 5.96 7.79 11.19
C VAL A 51 4.93 6.77 11.69
N VAL A 52 3.64 7.12 11.68
CA VAL A 52 2.55 6.24 12.14
C VAL A 52 2.44 5.01 11.23
N THR A 53 2.46 5.20 9.91
CA THR A 53 2.41 4.08 8.95
C THR A 53 3.64 3.19 9.07
N LEU A 54 4.84 3.74 9.26
CA LEU A 54 6.06 2.96 9.49
C LEU A 54 5.97 2.13 10.77
N ALA A 55 5.51 2.71 11.88
CA ALA A 55 5.32 2.00 13.13
C ALA A 55 4.30 0.86 13.00
N GLN A 56 3.16 1.12 12.35
CA GLN A 56 2.13 0.11 12.10
C GLN A 56 2.65 -1.05 11.24
N VAL A 57 3.36 -0.74 10.14
CA VAL A 57 3.94 -1.75 9.25
C VAL A 57 5.03 -2.56 9.96
N LEU A 58 5.88 -1.91 10.77
CA LEU A 58 6.91 -2.62 11.54
C LEU A 58 6.32 -3.64 12.51
N VAL A 59 5.31 -3.24 13.29
CA VAL A 59 4.64 -4.15 14.25
C VAL A 59 3.99 -5.30 13.51
N GLN A 60 3.26 -5.02 12.43
CA GLN A 60 2.62 -6.04 11.60
C GLN A 60 3.63 -7.03 11.02
N LEU A 61 4.77 -6.54 10.53
CA LEU A 61 5.80 -7.37 9.92
C LEU A 61 6.59 -8.18 10.92
N LEU A 62 6.90 -7.63 12.09
CA LEU A 62 7.55 -8.38 13.17
C LEU A 62 6.76 -9.64 13.49
N ILE A 63 5.46 -9.48 13.75
CA ILE A 63 4.57 -10.61 14.09
C ILE A 63 4.51 -11.60 12.92
N THR A 64 4.26 -11.10 11.71
CA THR A 64 4.01 -11.95 10.55
C THR A 64 5.26 -12.69 10.07
N TYR A 65 6.43 -12.06 10.15
CA TYR A 65 7.70 -12.66 9.75
C TYR A 65 8.03 -13.89 10.59
N PHE A 66 7.86 -13.80 11.92
CA PHE A 66 8.04 -14.95 12.82
C PHE A 66 6.99 -16.04 12.62
N LEU A 67 5.75 -15.66 12.27
CA LEU A 67 4.66 -16.62 12.13
C LEU A 67 4.72 -17.43 10.83
N VAL A 68 5.13 -16.79 9.74
CA VAL A 68 5.07 -17.36 8.38
C VAL A 68 6.40 -17.98 7.95
N GLY A 69 7.53 -17.53 8.51
CA GLY A 69 8.85 -18.04 8.12
C GLY A 69 9.24 -17.67 6.68
N ILE A 70 9.03 -16.41 6.32
CA ILE A 70 9.30 -15.83 4.99
C ILE A 70 10.81 -15.93 4.67
N GLN A 71 11.18 -16.35 3.46
CA GLN A 71 12.59 -16.55 3.07
C GLN A 71 13.27 -15.26 2.61
N MET A 72 12.51 -14.27 2.15
CA MET A 72 13.02 -12.96 1.76
C MET A 72 13.65 -12.19 2.94
N SER A 73 14.66 -11.37 2.63
CA SER A 73 15.26 -10.49 3.62
C SER A 73 14.23 -9.50 4.21
N PHE A 74 14.25 -9.38 5.53
CA PHE A 74 13.30 -8.55 6.29
C PHE A 74 13.22 -7.11 5.79
N PHE A 75 14.35 -6.49 5.45
CA PHE A 75 14.39 -5.11 4.97
C PHE A 75 13.75 -4.91 3.59
N LEU A 76 13.90 -5.87 2.67
CA LEU A 76 13.24 -5.81 1.37
C LEU A 76 11.73 -5.95 1.53
N PHE A 77 11.29 -6.91 2.35
CA PHE A 77 9.88 -7.10 2.63
C PHE A 77 9.26 -5.89 3.34
N LEU A 78 9.98 -5.29 4.29
CA LEU A 78 9.62 -4.03 4.93
C LEU A 78 9.46 -2.89 3.92
N GLY A 79 10.41 -2.70 3.02
CA GLY A 79 10.34 -1.66 2.00
C GLY A 79 9.15 -1.82 1.06
N ILE A 80 8.85 -3.05 0.62
CA ILE A 80 7.71 -3.33 -0.26
C ILE A 80 6.38 -3.04 0.44
N VAL A 81 6.20 -3.50 1.68
CA VAL A 81 4.95 -3.31 2.42
C VAL A 81 4.79 -1.84 2.84
N TYR A 82 5.87 -1.17 3.24
CA TYR A 82 5.84 0.24 3.62
C TYR A 82 5.47 1.15 2.45
N THR A 83 6.08 0.95 1.27
CA THR A 83 5.74 1.73 0.06
C THR A 83 4.31 1.48 -0.39
N LEU A 84 3.82 0.24 -0.29
CA LEU A 84 2.41 -0.07 -0.52
C LEU A 84 1.49 0.67 0.46
N ALA A 85 1.77 0.60 1.76
CA ALA A 85 0.99 1.26 2.80
C ALA A 85 0.95 2.78 2.61
N MET A 86 2.09 3.41 2.33
CA MET A 86 2.17 4.85 2.03
C MET A 86 1.34 5.23 0.80
N SER A 87 1.36 4.41 -0.26
CA SER A 87 0.54 4.66 -1.45
C SER A 87 -0.96 4.57 -1.15
N ALA A 88 -1.36 3.62 -0.30
CA ALA A 88 -2.74 3.43 0.12
C ALA A 88 -3.22 4.60 0.98
N THR A 89 -2.41 5.01 1.95
CA THR A 89 -2.67 6.16 2.80
C THR A 89 -2.76 7.45 1.99
N ALA A 90 -1.88 7.68 1.00
CA ALA A 90 -1.98 8.84 0.11
C ALA A 90 -3.31 8.87 -0.66
N SER A 91 -3.75 7.72 -1.18
CA SER A 91 -5.03 7.62 -1.88
C SER A 91 -6.24 7.80 -0.95
N ALA A 92 -6.14 7.36 0.31
CA ALA A 92 -7.16 7.53 1.33
C ALA A 92 -7.27 9.00 1.77
N VAL A 93 -6.15 9.70 1.95
CA VAL A 93 -6.11 11.13 2.24
C VAL A 93 -6.67 11.95 1.08
N PHE A 94 -6.33 11.59 -0.17
CA PHE A 94 -6.92 12.21 -1.36
C PHE A 94 -8.45 12.08 -1.34
N LEU A 95 -8.97 10.87 -1.11
CA LEU A 95 -10.40 10.64 -0.98
C LEU A 95 -11.02 11.40 0.22
N GLY A 96 -10.36 11.39 1.37
CA GLY A 96 -10.81 12.09 2.58
C GLY A 96 -10.82 13.61 2.43
N SER A 97 -9.99 14.17 1.55
CA SER A 97 -10.04 15.59 1.19
C SER A 97 -11.15 15.95 0.20
N ALA A 98 -11.57 14.99 -0.64
CA ALA A 98 -12.63 15.19 -1.63
C ALA A 98 -14.04 15.09 -1.02
N VAL A 99 -14.17 14.42 0.11
CA VAL A 99 -15.47 14.14 0.76
C VAL A 99 -15.58 14.87 2.10
N GLU A 100 -16.69 15.57 2.32
CA GLU A 100 -16.93 16.30 3.58
C GLU A 100 -17.49 15.40 4.68
N ASP A 101 -18.30 14.41 4.31
CA ASP A 101 -18.90 13.45 5.23
C ASP A 101 -18.05 12.18 5.40
N PRO A 102 -17.53 11.89 6.60
CA PRO A 102 -16.71 10.69 6.83
C PRO A 102 -17.48 9.38 6.57
N LYS A 103 -18.80 9.39 6.78
CA LYS A 103 -19.67 8.24 6.49
C LYS A 103 -19.75 7.91 5.00
N ILE A 104 -19.71 8.93 4.14
CA ILE A 104 -19.73 8.73 2.70
C ILE A 104 -18.36 8.23 2.24
N ALA A 105 -17.28 8.79 2.79
CA ALA A 105 -15.91 8.43 2.45
C ALA A 105 -15.59 6.94 2.70
N THR A 106 -16.12 6.34 3.77
CA THR A 106 -15.91 4.90 4.06
C THR A 106 -16.57 3.97 3.03
N HIS A 107 -17.63 4.42 2.36
CA HIS A 107 -18.26 3.66 1.26
C HIS A 107 -17.46 3.77 -0.04
N PHE A 108 -16.80 4.90 -0.29
CA PHE A 108 -15.97 5.10 -1.48
C PHE A 108 -14.60 4.42 -1.39
N LEU A 109 -14.07 4.18 -0.18
CA LEU A 109 -12.74 3.59 -0.03
C LEU A 109 -12.65 2.16 -0.61
N PRO A 110 -13.58 1.23 -0.33
CA PRO A 110 -13.61 -0.06 -1.01
C PRO A 110 -13.78 0.07 -2.52
N LEU A 111 -14.54 1.06 -3.01
CA LEU A 111 -14.73 1.29 -4.44
C LEU A 111 -13.39 1.63 -5.13
N LEU A 112 -12.49 2.33 -4.43
CA LEU A 112 -11.15 2.65 -4.91
C LEU A 112 -10.20 1.42 -4.85
N PHE A 113 -10.30 0.60 -3.81
CA PHE A 113 -9.39 -0.52 -3.58
C PHE A 113 -9.79 -1.82 -4.29
N VAL A 114 -11.08 -2.04 -4.59
CA VAL A 114 -11.55 -3.23 -5.32
C VAL A 114 -10.90 -3.36 -6.70
N PRO A 115 -10.80 -2.30 -7.53
CA PRO A 115 -10.06 -2.36 -8.79
C PRO A 115 -8.58 -2.73 -8.59
N GLN A 116 -7.93 -2.21 -7.54
CA GLN A 116 -6.54 -2.54 -7.24
C GLN A 116 -6.37 -4.04 -6.91
N LEU A 117 -7.33 -4.63 -6.20
CA LEU A 117 -7.36 -6.07 -5.90
C LEU A 117 -7.54 -6.92 -7.17
N LEU A 118 -8.38 -6.46 -8.09
CA LEU A 118 -8.67 -7.17 -9.35
C LEU A 118 -7.43 -7.23 -10.26
N PHE A 119 -6.68 -6.12 -10.35
CA PHE A 119 -5.45 -6.05 -11.14
C PHE A 119 -4.21 -6.62 -10.44
N ALA A 120 -4.27 -6.94 -9.15
CA ALA A 120 -3.14 -7.48 -8.38
C ALA A 120 -2.64 -8.86 -8.85
N GLY A 121 -3.32 -9.49 -9.81
CA GLY A 121 -2.95 -10.80 -10.37
C GLY A 121 -3.53 -11.99 -9.61
N PHE A 122 -4.32 -11.75 -8.56
CA PHE A 122 -5.02 -12.81 -7.82
C PHE A 122 -6.29 -13.27 -8.54
N PHE A 123 -7.13 -12.34 -9.03
CA PHE A 123 -8.40 -12.66 -9.68
C PHE A 123 -8.28 -12.90 -11.18
N ILE A 124 -7.39 -12.15 -11.86
CA ILE A 124 -7.19 -12.26 -13.31
C ILE A 124 -5.69 -12.44 -13.58
N PRO A 125 -5.27 -13.52 -14.25
CA PRO A 125 -3.88 -13.67 -14.66
C PRO A 125 -3.53 -12.57 -15.67
N THR A 126 -2.34 -12.00 -15.55
CA THR A 126 -1.88 -10.86 -16.36
C THR A 126 -1.83 -11.13 -17.87
N SER A 127 -1.88 -12.40 -18.28
CA SER A 127 -1.97 -12.84 -19.68
C SER A 127 -3.36 -12.65 -20.29
N LEU A 128 -4.43 -12.62 -19.49
CA LEU A 128 -5.80 -12.43 -19.96
C LEU A 128 -6.25 -10.96 -19.96
N ILE A 129 -5.39 -10.02 -19.55
CA ILE A 129 -5.76 -8.59 -19.50
C ILE A 129 -5.79 -8.04 -20.94
N PRO A 130 -6.96 -7.61 -21.44
CA PRO A 130 -7.09 -7.09 -22.79
C PRO A 130 -6.33 -5.77 -22.94
N ALA A 131 -5.78 -5.49 -24.14
CA ALA A 131 -4.79 -4.42 -24.37
C ALA A 131 -5.26 -3.02 -23.92
N TRP A 132 -6.54 -2.70 -24.09
CA TRP A 132 -7.17 -1.46 -23.65
C TRP A 132 -7.21 -1.24 -22.13
N LEU A 133 -7.11 -2.28 -21.29
CA LEU A 133 -7.09 -2.18 -19.82
C LEU A 133 -5.67 -2.25 -19.23
N ARG A 134 -4.65 -2.42 -20.07
CA ARG A 134 -3.26 -2.61 -19.62
C ARG A 134 -2.71 -1.38 -18.88
N TRP A 135 -3.18 -0.17 -19.23
CA TRP A 135 -2.75 1.07 -18.57
C TRP A 135 -3.22 1.17 -17.11
N ALA A 136 -4.41 0.65 -16.79
CA ALA A 136 -4.98 0.71 -15.43
C ALA A 136 -4.14 -0.09 -14.43
N GLN A 137 -3.46 -1.13 -14.90
CA GLN A 137 -2.51 -1.90 -14.10
C GLN A 137 -1.34 -1.05 -13.60
N TYR A 138 -0.94 -0.01 -14.34
CA TYR A 138 0.15 0.88 -13.92
C TYR A 138 -0.26 1.84 -12.80
N LEU A 139 -1.56 2.09 -12.62
CA LEU A 139 -2.09 2.93 -11.53
C LEU A 139 -2.25 2.17 -10.21
N CYS A 140 -2.23 0.84 -10.25
CA CYS A 140 -2.49 0.01 -9.09
C CYS A 140 -1.19 -0.37 -8.38
N SER A 141 -0.86 0.32 -7.27
CA SER A 141 0.34 0.03 -6.45
C SER A 141 0.38 -1.41 -5.93
N LEU A 142 -0.79 -1.99 -5.60
CA LEU A 142 -0.91 -3.37 -5.14
C LEU A 142 -0.36 -4.39 -6.15
N THR A 143 -0.49 -4.15 -7.45
CA THR A 143 0.02 -5.08 -8.48
C THR A 143 1.54 -5.16 -8.48
N TYR A 144 2.20 -4.02 -8.26
CA TYR A 144 3.66 -3.98 -8.15
C TYR A 144 4.15 -4.63 -6.87
N ALA A 145 3.50 -4.35 -5.74
CA ALA A 145 3.87 -4.94 -4.46
C ALA A 145 3.78 -6.47 -4.49
N VAL A 146 2.70 -7.03 -5.05
CA VAL A 146 2.53 -8.48 -5.19
C VAL A 146 3.60 -9.09 -6.09
N ARG A 147 3.92 -8.46 -7.22
CA ARG A 147 4.98 -8.95 -8.13
C ARG A 147 6.36 -8.93 -7.48
N LEU A 148 6.72 -7.85 -6.79
CA LEU A 148 8.00 -7.74 -6.06
C LEU A 148 8.11 -8.79 -4.97
N ALA A 149 7.02 -9.02 -4.25
CA ALA A 149 6.97 -10.03 -3.19
C ALA A 149 7.15 -11.45 -3.74
N LEU A 150 6.47 -11.77 -4.84
CA LEU A 150 6.62 -13.07 -5.52
C LEU A 150 8.05 -13.26 -6.04
N LEU A 151 8.66 -12.22 -6.61
CA LEU A 151 10.03 -12.30 -7.09
C LEU A 151 11.05 -12.49 -5.96
N GLY A 152 10.86 -11.86 -4.81
CA GLY A 152 11.81 -12.05 -3.71
C GLY A 152 11.64 -13.39 -2.97
N GLU A 153 10.46 -14.02 -2.99
CA GLU A 153 10.26 -15.36 -2.42
C GLU A 153 10.68 -16.47 -3.39
N PHE A 154 10.28 -16.38 -4.66
CA PHE A 154 10.48 -17.45 -5.65
C PHE A 154 11.64 -17.20 -6.62
N GLY A 155 12.27 -16.03 -6.56
CA GLY A 155 13.33 -15.64 -7.49
C GLY A 155 14.57 -16.53 -7.42
N ASP A 156 14.85 -17.14 -6.27
CA ASP A 156 15.98 -18.05 -6.12
C ASP A 156 15.66 -19.48 -6.62
N CYS A 157 14.41 -19.96 -6.48
CA CYS A 157 14.00 -21.22 -7.12
C CYS A 157 14.04 -21.16 -8.66
N ALA A 158 13.83 -19.99 -9.25
CA ALA A 158 13.89 -19.81 -10.70
C ALA A 158 15.31 -19.81 -11.28
N LYS A 159 16.34 -19.61 -10.44
CA LYS A 159 17.75 -19.69 -10.85
C LYS A 159 18.28 -21.14 -10.88
N GLU A 160 17.57 -22.06 -10.25
CA GLU A 160 17.96 -23.46 -10.08
C GLU A 160 17.39 -24.42 -11.17
N PRO A 161 17.48 -24.09 -12.48
CA PRO A 161 17.56 -25.19 -13.46
C PRO A 161 18.58 -24.99 -14.61
N ALA A 162 19.55 -24.09 -14.50
CA ALA A 162 20.47 -23.79 -15.61
C ALA A 162 21.97 -24.06 -15.35
N ASN A 163 22.33 -24.77 -14.28
CA ASN A 163 23.72 -25.22 -14.04
C ASN A 163 23.80 -26.70 -13.64
N GLU A 164 23.03 -27.54 -14.31
CA GLU A 164 23.20 -29.00 -14.27
C GLU A 164 23.14 -29.50 -15.71
N ASN A 165 24.14 -29.13 -16.52
CA ASN A 165 24.38 -29.76 -17.83
C ASN A 165 25.86 -29.64 -18.20
N SER A 166 26.66 -30.52 -17.61
CA SER A 166 27.85 -31.18 -18.19
C SER A 166 28.53 -32.05 -17.11
N PRO A 167 29.07 -33.25 -17.40
CA PRO A 167 28.78 -34.25 -18.44
C PRO A 167 28.51 -35.65 -17.78
N ASP A 168 28.46 -36.71 -18.59
CA ASP A 168 28.67 -38.14 -18.22
C ASP A 168 27.42 -39.02 -18.00
N GLY A 169 27.15 -39.87 -18.99
CA GLY A 169 26.18 -40.96 -18.99
C GLY A 169 25.85 -41.47 -20.39
#